data_AF-A0A9D4SP55-F1
#
_entry.id   AF-A0A9D4SP55-F1
#
_cell.length_a   1.000
_cell.length_b   1.000
_cell.length_c   1.000
_cell.angle_alpha   90.00
_cell.angle_beta   90.00
_cell.angle_gamma   90.00
#
_symmetry.space_group_name_H-M   'P 1'
#
loop_
_entity.id
_entity.type
_entity.pdbx_description
1 polymer ?
#
loop_
_entity_poly.entity_id
_entity_poly.type
_entity_poly.pdbx_seq_one_letter_code
_entity_poly.pdbx_strand_id
1 'polypeptide(L)'
;MPPPRAHAKRPFYIIGHMVNSVEEVDKFLRQGSNALEVDIEFAENGDSRFRGQMSLLFLDLKTTKLSKSAKPVAGVTLAYNLVKHLWKGGFDVGMNDPLDNIARMYKKLHINGHRWQGDGLSNCLRFLMPVDRLKAAVKLRDSKRGYIDKVYHWTIDLPFYIEKSIRLGVDGIITNQPHNVLGVVTSIFFQKRLKVASMKDSPWQKIRRTPQEVLEDEGDTDTNMVGGGDAGPGK
;
A
#
# COMPACT_ATOMS: atom_id res chain seq x y z
N MET A 1 -20.55 -22.03 -26.09
CA MET A 1 -19.39 -21.64 -25.26
C MET A 1 -19.92 -20.90 -24.05
N PRO A 2 -19.46 -21.20 -22.81
CA PRO A 2 -19.77 -20.34 -21.68
C PRO A 2 -19.15 -18.95 -21.92
N PRO A 3 -19.79 -17.85 -21.47
CA PRO A 3 -19.20 -16.53 -21.58
C PRO A 3 -17.85 -16.49 -20.85
N PRO A 4 -16.87 -15.68 -21.32
CA PRO A 4 -15.62 -15.48 -20.60
C PRO A 4 -15.95 -15.08 -19.16
N ARG A 5 -15.35 -15.76 -18.17
CA ARG A 5 -15.49 -15.35 -16.76
C ARG A 5 -15.09 -13.89 -16.66
N ALA A 6 -15.98 -13.04 -16.16
CA ALA A 6 -15.66 -11.64 -15.89
C ALA A 6 -14.39 -11.58 -15.03
N HIS A 7 -13.37 -10.89 -15.52
CA HIS A 7 -12.11 -10.74 -14.80
C HIS A 7 -12.40 -10.04 -13.45
N ALA A 8 -11.89 -10.61 -12.36
CA ALA A 8 -12.09 -10.03 -11.04
C ALA A 8 -11.37 -8.67 -10.96
N LYS A 9 -12.10 -7.63 -10.52
CA LYS A 9 -11.53 -6.29 -10.32
C LYS A 9 -10.37 -6.35 -9.33
N ARG A 10 -9.25 -5.72 -9.67
CA ARG A 10 -8.07 -5.64 -8.81
C ARG A 10 -8.37 -4.71 -7.61
N PRO A 11 -8.16 -5.17 -6.37
CA PRO A 11 -8.36 -4.34 -5.18
C PRO A 11 -7.25 -3.29 -5.09
N PHE A 12 -7.64 -2.04 -4.85
CA PHE A 12 -6.76 -0.89 -4.80
C PHE A 12 -6.69 -0.32 -3.38
N TYR A 13 -5.48 0.01 -2.93
CA TYR A 13 -5.21 0.51 -1.59
C TYR A 13 -4.92 2.02 -1.61
N ILE A 14 -5.76 2.77 -0.91
CA ILE A 14 -5.64 4.21 -0.68
C ILE A 14 -5.04 4.35 0.71
N ILE A 15 -3.75 4.67 0.75
CA ILE A 15 -2.96 4.65 1.97
C ILE A 15 -2.74 6.10 2.43
N GLY A 16 -3.31 6.47 3.57
CA GLY A 16 -3.05 7.78 4.17
C GLY A 16 -1.59 7.91 4.58
N HIS A 17 -0.93 9.00 4.19
CA HIS A 17 0.49 9.26 4.46
C HIS A 17 0.71 9.89 5.85
N MET A 18 1.73 9.43 6.58
CA MET A 18 2.22 9.96 7.86
C MET A 18 1.10 10.20 8.89
N VAL A 19 0.20 9.21 9.06
CA VAL A 19 -0.98 9.32 9.93
C VAL A 19 -0.58 9.01 11.36
N ASN A 20 -0.02 10.01 12.06
CA ASN A 20 0.67 9.83 13.34
C ASN A 20 -0.16 10.26 14.57
N SER A 21 -1.40 10.73 14.37
CA SER A 21 -2.33 11.11 15.45
C SER A 21 -3.73 10.50 15.27
N VAL A 22 -4.50 10.41 16.37
CA VAL A 22 -5.87 9.88 16.35
C VAL A 22 -6.80 10.75 15.48
N GLU A 23 -6.58 12.05 15.50
CA GLU A 23 -7.30 13.03 14.69
C GLU A 23 -7.03 12.81 13.19
N GLU A 24 -5.77 12.53 12.83
CA GLU A 24 -5.42 12.20 11.45
C GLU A 24 -6.03 10.87 11.01
N VAL A 25 -6.07 9.84 11.87
CA VAL A 25 -6.75 8.57 11.55
C VAL A 25 -8.19 8.84 11.09
N ASP A 26 -8.93 9.59 11.89
CA ASP A 26 -10.34 9.90 11.61
C ASP A 26 -10.50 10.78 10.35
N LYS A 27 -9.63 11.77 10.17
CA LYS A 27 -9.57 12.60 8.95
C LYS A 27 -9.34 11.76 7.70
N PHE A 28 -8.29 10.93 7.67
CA PHE A 28 -7.88 10.18 6.49
C PHE A 28 -8.88 9.08 6.12
N LEU A 29 -9.50 8.42 7.11
CA LEU A 29 -10.57 7.45 6.88
C LEU A 29 -11.81 8.13 6.26
N ARG A 30 -12.23 9.29 6.78
CA ARG A 30 -13.34 10.06 6.20
C ARG A 30 -13.09 10.49 4.76
N GLN A 31 -11.83 10.76 4.42
CA GLN A 31 -11.43 11.14 3.06
C GLN A 31 -11.34 9.95 2.10
N GLY A 32 -11.55 8.72 2.57
CA GLY A 32 -11.61 7.53 1.72
C GLY A 32 -10.42 6.60 1.80
N SER A 33 -9.50 6.81 2.74
CA SER A 33 -8.40 5.86 2.98
C SER A 33 -8.95 4.51 3.43
N ASN A 34 -8.40 3.43 2.90
CA ASN A 34 -8.67 2.06 3.35
C ASN A 34 -7.42 1.38 3.96
N ALA A 35 -6.32 2.13 4.04
CA ALA A 35 -5.08 1.79 4.71
C ALA A 35 -4.43 3.09 5.22
N LEU A 36 -3.53 2.99 6.19
CA LEU A 36 -2.82 4.12 6.77
C LEU A 36 -1.34 3.74 6.91
N GLU A 37 -0.45 4.66 6.59
CA GLU A 37 0.98 4.60 6.87
C GLU A 37 1.27 5.47 8.10
N VAL A 38 2.08 4.95 9.01
CA VAL A 38 2.35 5.54 10.33
C VAL A 38 3.84 5.42 10.58
N ASP A 39 4.47 6.54 10.94
CA ASP A 39 5.88 6.57 11.28
C ASP A 39 6.11 5.98 12.66
N ILE A 40 7.16 5.16 12.78
CA ILE A 40 7.67 4.71 14.07
C ILE A 40 9.05 5.32 14.25
N GLU A 41 9.13 6.38 15.05
CA GLU A 41 10.40 7.04 15.37
C GLU A 41 11.19 6.24 16.41
N PHE A 42 12.50 6.13 16.19
CA PHE A 42 13.46 5.55 17.13
C PHE A 42 14.37 6.66 17.67
N ALA A 43 14.77 6.57 18.94
CA ALA A 43 15.73 7.51 19.53
C ALA A 43 17.09 7.46 18.80
N GLU A 44 17.80 8.60 18.73
CA GLU A 44 19.03 8.83 17.93
C GLU A 44 20.16 7.82 18.14
N ASN A 45 20.25 7.21 19.33
CA ASN A 45 21.28 6.22 19.62
C ASN A 45 20.91 4.80 19.12
N GLY A 46 19.80 4.66 18.40
CA GLY A 46 19.32 3.39 17.83
C GLY A 46 19.32 2.26 18.86
N ASP A 47 19.02 2.58 20.13
CA ASP A 47 19.55 1.85 21.26
C ASP A 47 19.30 0.35 21.15
N SER A 48 20.39 -0.35 20.86
CA SER A 48 20.49 -1.81 20.86
C SER A 48 20.03 -2.45 22.17
N ARG A 49 19.84 -1.67 23.25
CA ARG A 49 19.12 -2.12 24.45
C ARG A 49 17.78 -2.75 24.08
N PHE A 50 16.91 -2.15 23.27
CA PHE A 50 15.57 -2.73 23.02
C PHE A 50 15.53 -3.86 21.98
N ARG A 51 16.64 -4.13 21.29
CA ARG A 51 16.75 -5.18 20.27
C ARG A 51 16.64 -6.54 20.95
N GLY A 52 15.43 -7.11 20.94
CA GLY A 52 15.11 -8.35 21.65
C GLY A 52 14.62 -8.19 23.09
N GLN A 53 14.34 -6.97 23.57
CA GLN A 53 13.76 -6.74 24.92
C GLN A 53 12.24 -6.64 24.95
N MET A 54 11.58 -6.33 23.82
CA MET A 54 10.12 -6.42 23.74
C MET A 54 9.68 -7.88 23.79
N SER A 55 9.56 -8.40 25.02
CA SER A 55 9.14 -9.79 25.29
C SER A 55 7.62 -9.90 25.38
N LEU A 56 6.94 -8.78 25.67
CA LEU A 56 5.53 -8.78 26.06
C LEU A 56 4.84 -7.47 25.65
N LEU A 57 3.75 -7.59 24.89
CA LEU A 57 2.84 -6.50 24.56
C LEU A 57 1.59 -6.64 25.43
N PHE A 58 1.39 -5.73 26.38
CA PHE A 58 0.15 -5.65 27.16
C PHE A 58 -0.86 -4.76 26.45
N LEU A 59 -2.03 -5.32 26.15
CA LEU A 59 -3.16 -4.57 25.58
C LEU A 59 -4.24 -4.41 26.65
N ASP A 60 -4.41 -3.18 27.13
CA ASP A 60 -5.44 -2.82 28.10
C ASP A 60 -6.79 -2.62 27.37
N LEU A 61 -7.52 -3.72 27.22
CA LEU A 61 -8.78 -3.74 26.48
C LEU A 61 -9.91 -3.11 27.30
N LYS A 62 -10.27 -1.87 26.95
CA LYS A 62 -11.42 -1.17 27.54
C LYS A 62 -12.75 -1.74 27.04
N THR A 63 -13.17 -2.86 27.64
CA THR A 63 -14.43 -3.57 27.28
C THR A 63 -15.64 -3.13 28.10
N THR A 64 -15.51 -2.09 28.92
CA THR A 64 -16.57 -1.62 29.85
C THR A 64 -17.83 -1.15 29.13
N LYS A 65 -17.69 -0.63 27.91
CA LYS A 65 -18.82 -0.17 27.07
C LYS A 65 -19.47 -1.28 26.24
N LEU A 66 -18.92 -2.50 26.25
CA LEU A 66 -19.47 -3.63 25.51
C LEU A 66 -20.48 -4.41 26.36
N SER A 67 -21.60 -4.79 25.73
CA SER A 67 -22.56 -5.73 26.34
C SER A 67 -21.89 -7.09 26.62
N LYS A 68 -22.45 -7.86 27.56
CA LYS A 68 -21.91 -9.20 27.90
C LYS A 68 -21.79 -10.11 26.67
N SER A 69 -22.74 -10.03 25.72
CA SER A 69 -22.74 -10.82 24.49
C SER A 69 -21.76 -10.32 23.42
N ALA A 70 -21.36 -9.05 23.43
CA ALA A 70 -20.43 -8.48 22.46
C ALA A 70 -18.95 -8.72 22.81
N LYS A 71 -18.63 -8.98 24.10
CA LYS A 71 -17.26 -9.19 24.57
C LYS A 71 -16.54 -10.39 23.91
N PRO A 72 -17.17 -11.57 23.75
CA PRO A 72 -16.54 -12.68 23.04
C PRO A 72 -16.21 -12.34 21.58
N VAL A 73 -17.11 -11.63 20.89
CA VAL A 73 -16.90 -11.22 19.49
C VAL A 73 -15.76 -10.21 19.37
N ALA A 74 -15.68 -9.25 20.29
CA ALA A 74 -14.58 -8.28 20.34
C ALA A 74 -13.24 -8.97 20.61
N GLY A 75 -13.20 -9.95 21.53
CA GLY A 75 -12.01 -10.75 21.80
C GLY A 75 -11.53 -11.54 20.58
N VAL A 76 -12.44 -12.23 19.89
CA VAL A 76 -12.13 -12.96 18.65
C VAL A 76 -11.66 -12.01 17.55
N THR A 77 -12.30 -10.86 17.41
CA THR A 77 -11.92 -9.85 16.41
C THR A 77 -10.52 -9.30 16.65
N LEU A 78 -10.21 -8.96 17.91
CA LEU A 78 -8.87 -8.50 18.29
C LEU A 78 -7.83 -9.59 18.03
N ALA A 79 -8.07 -10.82 18.49
CA ALA A 79 -7.15 -11.93 18.28
C ALA A 79 -6.92 -12.20 16.78
N TYR A 80 -7.98 -12.18 15.99
CA TYR A 80 -7.89 -12.29 14.53
C TYR A 80 -7.04 -11.18 13.92
N ASN A 81 -7.25 -9.93 14.33
CA ASN A 81 -6.50 -8.79 13.81
C ASN A 81 -5.03 -8.81 14.21
N LEU A 82 -4.71 -9.15 15.47
CA LEU A 82 -3.32 -9.28 15.94
C LEU A 82 -2.58 -10.39 15.19
N VAL A 83 -3.21 -11.55 15.02
CA VAL A 83 -2.62 -12.65 14.26
C VAL A 83 -2.46 -12.29 12.77
N LYS A 84 -3.47 -11.66 12.17
CA LYS A 84 -3.48 -11.35 10.74
C LYS A 84 -2.53 -10.22 10.36
N HIS A 85 -2.44 -9.17 11.17
CA HIS A 85 -1.75 -7.94 10.82
C HIS A 85 -0.42 -7.77 11.54
N LEU A 86 -0.30 -8.24 12.79
CA LEU A 86 0.94 -8.11 13.56
C LEU A 86 1.85 -9.34 13.41
N TRP A 87 1.29 -10.56 13.44
CA TRP A 87 2.06 -11.82 13.46
C TRP A 87 2.19 -12.53 12.10
N LYS A 88 1.27 -12.28 11.15
CA LYS A 88 1.34 -12.74 9.75
C LYS A 88 1.71 -11.58 8.80
N GLY A 89 2.58 -10.69 9.27
CA GLY A 89 2.92 -9.43 8.62
C GLY A 89 3.39 -9.55 7.17
N GLY A 90 3.33 -8.42 6.47
CA GLY A 90 3.97 -8.25 5.18
C GLY A 90 5.30 -7.53 5.31
N PHE A 91 6.07 -7.54 4.23
CA PHE A 91 7.38 -6.93 4.16
C PHE A 91 7.39 -5.92 3.03
N ASP A 92 8.00 -4.77 3.29
CA ASP A 92 8.48 -3.82 2.30
C ASP A 92 9.89 -3.40 2.70
N VAL A 93 10.68 -2.98 1.72
CA VAL A 93 11.98 -2.36 1.94
C VAL A 93 11.96 -1.01 1.25
N GLY A 94 11.96 0.04 2.07
CA GLY A 94 11.93 1.43 1.63
C GLY A 94 13.25 1.91 0.99
N MET A 95 13.38 3.22 0.84
CA MET A 95 14.60 3.91 0.35
C MET A 95 15.06 3.56 -1.07
N ASN A 96 14.21 2.91 -1.86
CA ASN A 96 14.45 2.60 -3.27
C ASN A 96 15.71 1.77 -3.56
N ASP A 97 16.12 0.89 -2.64
CA ASP A 97 17.22 -0.06 -2.90
C ASP A 97 17.03 -0.82 -4.23
N PRO A 98 18.11 -1.22 -4.92
CA PRO A 98 18.00 -2.01 -6.14
C PRO A 98 17.17 -3.27 -5.93
N LEU A 99 16.20 -3.55 -6.82
CA LEU A 99 15.25 -4.65 -6.69
C LEU A 99 15.95 -6.02 -6.52
N ASP A 100 17.09 -6.21 -7.17
CA ASP A 100 17.88 -7.45 -7.05
C ASP A 100 18.53 -7.62 -5.67
N ASN A 101 18.89 -6.52 -5.00
CA ASN A 101 19.41 -6.55 -3.63
C ASN A 101 18.30 -6.99 -2.66
N ILE A 102 17.11 -6.41 -2.83
CA ILE A 102 15.91 -6.76 -2.05
C ILE A 102 15.54 -8.24 -2.28
N ALA A 103 15.58 -8.71 -3.53
CA ALA A 103 15.35 -10.12 -3.86
C ALA A 103 16.33 -11.06 -3.14
N ARG A 104 17.63 -10.73 -3.14
CA ARG A 104 18.66 -11.51 -2.43
C ARG A 104 18.45 -11.50 -0.93
N MET A 105 18.05 -10.37 -0.36
CA MET A 105 17.69 -10.27 1.06
C MET A 105 16.52 -11.19 1.41
N TYR A 106 15.41 -11.11 0.68
CA TYR A 106 14.26 -11.99 0.92
C TYR A 106 14.61 -13.46 0.79
N LYS A 107 15.44 -13.83 -0.20
CA LYS A 107 15.93 -15.20 -0.35
C LYS A 107 16.74 -15.65 0.87
N LYS A 108 17.65 -14.81 1.38
CA LYS A 108 18.48 -15.09 2.56
C LYS A 108 17.65 -15.25 3.84
N LEU A 109 16.56 -14.50 3.95
CA LEU A 109 15.65 -14.52 5.10
C LEU A 109 14.51 -15.53 4.95
N HIS A 110 14.50 -16.32 3.87
CA HIS A 110 13.43 -17.28 3.56
C HIS A 110 12.03 -16.64 3.45
N ILE A 111 11.96 -15.38 3.00
CA ILE A 111 10.70 -14.64 2.80
C ILE A 111 10.17 -14.92 1.39
N ASN A 112 9.14 -15.77 1.31
CA ASN A 112 8.61 -16.27 0.04
C ASN A 112 7.25 -15.69 -0.36
N GLY A 113 6.68 -14.77 0.42
CA GLY A 113 5.39 -14.13 0.17
C GLY A 113 5.17 -12.92 1.05
N HIS A 114 4.04 -12.25 0.83
CA HIS A 114 3.58 -11.06 1.56
C HIS A 114 4.49 -9.84 1.35
N ARG A 115 5.01 -9.67 0.13
CA ARG A 115 6.00 -8.62 -0.19
C ARG A 115 5.35 -7.50 -0.98
N TRP A 116 5.28 -6.33 -0.34
CA TRP A 116 4.97 -5.07 -1.00
C TRP A 116 6.28 -4.43 -1.47
N GLN A 117 6.22 -3.66 -2.55
CA GLN A 117 7.36 -2.88 -3.01
C GLN A 117 6.91 -1.43 -3.20
N GLY A 118 7.46 -0.55 -2.38
CA GLY A 118 7.38 0.89 -2.57
C GLY A 118 8.35 1.39 -3.63
N ASP A 119 7.91 2.41 -4.36
CA ASP A 119 8.73 3.29 -5.19
C ASP A 119 8.24 4.73 -4.97
N GLY A 120 9.15 5.70 -4.84
CA GLY A 120 8.78 7.06 -4.48
C GLY A 120 9.91 7.91 -3.93
N LEU A 121 9.75 9.23 -3.92
CA LEU A 121 10.62 10.15 -3.18
C LEU A 121 9.75 11.01 -2.26
N SER A 122 10.33 11.48 -1.16
CA SER A 122 9.68 12.44 -0.27
C SER A 122 9.20 13.67 -1.05
N ASN A 123 7.95 14.09 -0.83
CA ASN A 123 7.30 15.22 -1.53
C ASN A 123 8.09 16.54 -1.49
N CYS A 124 9.03 16.68 -0.56
CA CYS A 124 9.86 17.88 -0.41
C CYS A 124 10.91 18.06 -1.53
N LEU A 125 11.15 17.06 -2.39
CA LEU A 125 12.38 17.02 -3.19
C LEU A 125 12.24 17.03 -4.73
N ARG A 126 11.05 17.01 -5.35
CA ARG A 126 10.93 17.20 -6.83
C ARG A 126 9.49 17.26 -7.35
N PHE A 127 9.22 18.20 -8.26
CA PHE A 127 7.96 18.29 -9.04
C PHE A 127 7.80 17.19 -10.11
N LEU A 128 8.86 16.45 -10.45
CA LEU A 128 8.86 15.36 -11.43
C LEU A 128 9.80 14.23 -10.98
N MET A 129 9.29 13.01 -10.90
CA MET A 129 10.02 11.81 -10.52
C MET A 129 10.11 10.82 -11.70
N PRO A 130 11.31 10.30 -12.02
CA PRO A 130 11.45 9.19 -12.95
C PRO A 130 10.73 7.96 -12.43
N VAL A 131 9.99 7.27 -13.30
CA VAL A 131 9.19 6.08 -12.93
C VAL A 131 9.77 4.77 -13.45
N ASP A 132 11.02 4.76 -13.90
CA ASP A 132 11.64 3.55 -14.47
C ASP A 132 11.76 2.42 -13.45
N ARG A 133 12.12 2.74 -12.19
CA ARG A 133 12.17 1.75 -11.11
C ARG A 133 10.77 1.26 -10.75
N LEU A 134 9.78 2.15 -10.70
CA LEU A 134 8.37 1.76 -10.52
C LEU A 134 7.90 0.81 -11.64
N LYS A 135 8.15 1.14 -12.90
CA LYS A 135 7.84 0.29 -14.07
C LYS A 135 8.53 -1.07 -13.95
N ALA A 136 9.79 -1.10 -13.54
CA ALA A 136 10.53 -2.34 -13.31
C ALA A 136 9.92 -3.18 -12.17
N ALA A 137 9.52 -2.54 -11.06
CA ALA A 137 8.86 -3.20 -9.94
C ALA A 137 7.51 -3.79 -10.36
N VAL A 138 6.69 -3.04 -11.12
CA VAL A 138 5.42 -3.54 -11.65
C VAL A 138 5.64 -4.69 -12.63
N LYS A 139 6.61 -4.59 -13.54
CA LYS A 139 6.95 -5.68 -14.48
C LYS A 139 7.40 -6.93 -13.72
N LEU A 140 8.19 -6.77 -12.66
CA LEU A 140 8.61 -7.88 -11.83
C LEU A 140 7.43 -8.49 -11.07
N ARG A 141 6.52 -7.67 -10.52
CA ARG A 141 5.23 -8.13 -9.97
C ARG A 141 4.46 -8.90 -11.04
N ASP A 142 4.24 -8.38 -12.24
CA ASP A 142 3.45 -9.07 -13.26
C ASP A 142 4.10 -10.37 -13.79
N SER A 143 5.43 -10.51 -13.65
CA SER A 143 6.14 -11.69 -14.14
C SER A 143 5.79 -13.00 -13.41
N LYS A 144 5.99 -14.13 -14.11
CA LYS A 144 5.74 -15.48 -13.54
C LYS A 144 6.68 -15.84 -12.37
N ARG A 145 7.92 -15.36 -12.42
CA ARG A 145 9.00 -15.70 -11.47
C ARG A 145 9.32 -14.58 -10.47
N GLY A 146 8.68 -13.42 -10.59
CA GLY A 146 8.99 -12.29 -9.73
C GLY A 146 8.46 -12.46 -8.31
N TYR A 147 9.23 -11.93 -7.36
CA TYR A 147 8.96 -12.04 -5.93
C TYR A 147 7.95 -11.01 -5.42
N ILE A 148 7.68 -9.93 -6.16
CA ILE A 148 6.78 -8.88 -5.65
C ILE A 148 5.33 -9.35 -5.71
N ASP A 149 4.59 -9.16 -4.61
CA ASP A 149 3.17 -9.51 -4.50
C ASP A 149 2.27 -8.29 -4.76
N LYS A 150 2.66 -7.10 -4.28
CA LYS A 150 2.00 -5.80 -4.52
C LYS A 150 3.01 -4.69 -4.76
N VAL A 151 2.63 -3.67 -5.52
CA VAL A 151 3.43 -2.45 -5.73
C VAL A 151 2.63 -1.22 -5.30
N TYR A 152 3.25 -0.27 -4.62
CA TYR A 152 2.63 1.01 -4.33
C TYR A 152 3.55 2.17 -4.73
N HIS A 153 2.95 3.31 -5.09
CA HIS A 153 3.66 4.56 -5.36
C HIS A 153 3.45 5.53 -4.20
N TRP A 154 4.51 6.19 -3.76
CA TRP A 154 4.46 7.20 -2.71
C TRP A 154 5.31 8.44 -3.06
N THR A 155 5.06 9.62 -2.54
CA THR A 155 3.75 10.11 -2.12
C THR A 155 3.15 10.92 -3.28
N ILE A 156 1.91 10.64 -3.69
CA ILE A 156 1.31 11.22 -4.90
C ILE A 156 -0.07 11.80 -4.58
N ASP A 157 -0.25 13.11 -4.79
CA ASP A 157 -1.44 13.83 -4.30
C ASP A 157 -2.34 14.40 -5.40
N LEU A 158 -1.79 14.73 -6.57
CA LEU A 158 -2.54 15.38 -7.64
C LEU A 158 -3.28 14.35 -8.52
N PRO A 159 -4.58 14.55 -8.85
CA PRO A 159 -5.36 13.59 -9.63
C PRO A 159 -4.71 13.14 -10.95
N PHE A 160 -4.07 14.06 -11.67
CA PHE A 160 -3.35 13.76 -12.92
C PHE A 160 -2.21 12.74 -12.71
N TYR A 161 -1.42 12.89 -11.65
CA TYR A 161 -0.30 12.00 -11.33
C TYR A 161 -0.74 10.70 -10.66
N ILE A 162 -1.84 10.75 -9.91
CA ILE A 162 -2.53 9.56 -9.41
C ILE A 162 -2.98 8.69 -10.58
N GLU A 163 -3.67 9.29 -11.57
CA GLU A 163 -4.11 8.57 -12.77
C GLU A 163 -2.93 7.92 -13.50
N LYS A 164 -1.85 8.68 -13.76
CA LYS A 164 -0.63 8.13 -14.39
C LYS A 164 -0.07 6.95 -13.60
N SER A 165 0.04 7.07 -12.28
CA SER A 165 0.53 6.00 -11.40
C SER A 165 -0.34 4.75 -11.48
N ILE A 166 -1.67 4.91 -11.52
CA ILE A 166 -2.61 3.79 -11.65
C ILE A 166 -2.46 3.09 -13.00
N ARG A 167 -2.28 3.85 -14.10
CA ARG A 167 -2.01 3.30 -15.44
C ARG A 167 -0.69 2.52 -15.48
N LEU A 168 0.35 2.98 -14.77
CA LEU A 168 1.59 2.21 -14.62
C LEU A 168 1.38 0.87 -13.92
N GLY A 169 0.25 0.68 -13.24
CA GLY A 169 -0.23 -0.63 -12.82
C GLY A 169 -0.04 -0.91 -11.33
N VAL A 170 0.14 0.11 -10.51
CA VAL A 170 0.28 -0.05 -9.05
C VAL A 170 -0.99 -0.64 -8.41
N ASP A 171 -0.82 -1.21 -7.23
CA ASP A 171 -1.89 -1.77 -6.38
C ASP A 171 -2.33 -0.79 -5.29
N GLY A 172 -1.52 0.23 -5.00
CA GLY A 172 -1.88 1.26 -4.04
C GLY A 172 -1.09 2.55 -4.22
N ILE A 173 -1.59 3.61 -3.58
CA ILE A 173 -0.95 4.93 -3.52
C ILE A 173 -0.91 5.38 -2.07
N ILE A 174 0.25 5.85 -1.63
CA ILE A 174 0.38 6.65 -0.42
C ILE A 174 0.17 8.12 -0.80
N THR A 175 -0.72 8.81 -0.09
CA THR A 175 -1.13 10.18 -0.41
C THR A 175 -1.50 10.97 0.84
N ASN A 176 -1.31 12.29 0.77
CA ASN A 176 -1.88 13.26 1.70
C ASN A 176 -3.32 13.66 1.33
N GLN A 177 -3.79 13.27 0.14
CA GLN A 177 -5.12 13.62 -0.41
C GLN A 177 -5.92 12.36 -0.81
N PRO A 178 -6.37 11.53 0.15
CA PRO A 178 -7.10 10.28 -0.13
C PRO A 178 -8.32 10.43 -1.04
N HIS A 179 -9.02 11.56 -0.94
CA HIS A 179 -10.21 11.84 -1.72
C HIS A 179 -9.92 11.93 -3.24
N ASN A 180 -8.74 12.42 -3.61
CA ASN A 180 -8.29 12.45 -5.00
C ASN A 180 -8.09 11.04 -5.54
N VAL A 181 -7.43 10.17 -4.76
CA VAL A 181 -7.22 8.77 -5.15
C VAL A 181 -8.55 8.04 -5.26
N LEU A 182 -9.46 8.24 -4.29
CA LEU A 182 -10.80 7.67 -4.34
C LEU A 182 -11.55 8.08 -5.61
N GLY A 183 -11.52 9.37 -5.94
CA GLY A 183 -12.14 9.91 -7.16
C GLY A 183 -11.62 9.25 -8.44
N VAL A 184 -10.29 9.10 -8.57
CA VAL A 184 -9.69 8.46 -9.75
C VAL A 184 -10.01 6.97 -9.81
N VAL A 185 -9.86 6.22 -8.70
CA VAL A 185 -10.11 4.77 -8.65
C VAL A 185 -11.57 4.42 -8.98
N THR A 186 -12.52 5.27 -8.56
CA THR A 186 -13.96 5.08 -8.78
C THR A 186 -14.46 5.70 -10.10
N SER A 187 -13.60 6.39 -10.85
CA SER A 187 -13.96 6.98 -12.14
C SER A 187 -14.38 5.94 -13.19
N ILE A 188 -15.09 6.39 -14.22
CA ILE A 188 -15.57 5.55 -15.31
C ILE A 188 -14.46 4.78 -16.04
N PHE A 189 -13.24 5.32 -16.03
CA PHE A 189 -12.07 4.74 -16.68
C PHE A 189 -11.51 3.53 -15.92
N PHE A 190 -11.54 3.57 -14.58
CA PHE A 190 -10.95 2.52 -13.75
C PHE A 190 -11.99 1.59 -13.09
N GLN A 191 -13.24 2.02 -12.92
CA GLN A 191 -14.26 1.25 -12.20
C GLN A 191 -14.55 -0.13 -12.80
N LYS A 192 -14.23 -0.36 -14.08
CA LYS A 192 -14.38 -1.68 -14.72
C LYS A 192 -13.31 -2.68 -14.28
N ARG A 193 -12.11 -2.20 -13.95
CA ARG A 193 -10.92 -3.02 -13.64
C ARG A 193 -10.44 -2.91 -12.19
N LEU A 194 -10.73 -1.82 -11.49
CA LEU A 194 -10.35 -1.58 -10.10
C LEU A 194 -11.57 -1.52 -9.18
N LYS A 195 -11.33 -1.84 -7.91
CA LYS A 195 -12.25 -1.58 -6.79
C LYS A 195 -11.45 -1.13 -5.59
N VAL A 196 -12.05 -0.34 -4.70
CA VAL A 196 -11.44 -0.06 -3.39
C VAL A 196 -11.31 -1.38 -2.62
N ALA A 197 -10.11 -1.68 -2.14
CA ALA A 197 -9.84 -2.91 -1.39
C ALA A 197 -10.66 -2.93 -0.09
N SER A 198 -11.15 -4.12 0.26
CA SER A 198 -11.92 -4.38 1.48
C SER A 198 -11.25 -5.46 2.33
N MET A 199 -11.77 -5.72 3.53
CA MET A 199 -11.26 -6.79 4.40
C MET A 199 -11.35 -8.20 3.79
N LYS A 200 -12.16 -8.39 2.72
CA LYS A 200 -12.26 -9.64 1.96
C LYS A 200 -11.12 -9.83 0.97
N ASP A 201 -10.43 -8.74 0.62
CA ASP A 201 -9.33 -8.75 -0.33
C ASP A 201 -8.01 -9.00 0.39
N SER A 202 -7.28 -10.02 -0.04
CA SER A 202 -5.99 -10.31 0.55
C SER A 202 -4.93 -9.32 0.04
N PRO A 203 -4.24 -8.58 0.94
CA PRO A 203 -3.12 -7.71 0.55
C PRO A 203 -1.91 -8.51 0.05
N TRP A 204 -1.94 -9.84 0.16
CA TRP A 204 -0.88 -10.73 -0.31
C TRP A 204 -1.23 -11.42 -1.63
N GLN A 205 -2.48 -11.32 -2.07
CA GLN A 205 -2.90 -11.94 -3.32
C GLN A 205 -2.36 -11.13 -4.50
N LYS A 206 -1.41 -11.74 -5.19
CA LYS A 206 -0.84 -11.24 -6.43
C LYS A 206 -1.88 -11.33 -7.56
N ILE A 207 -2.32 -10.17 -8.05
CA ILE A 207 -3.20 -10.06 -9.23
C ILE A 207 -2.39 -9.40 -10.33
N ARG A 208 -2.23 -10.11 -11.45
CA ARG A 208 -1.49 -9.61 -12.62
C ARG A 208 -2.44 -8.82 -13.52
N ARG A 209 -1.91 -7.78 -14.15
CA ARG A 209 -2.62 -7.12 -15.25
C ARG A 209 -2.76 -8.07 -16.44
N THR A 210 -3.86 -7.93 -17.15
CA THR A 210 -4.07 -8.60 -18.44
C THR A 210 -3.19 -7.94 -19.52
N PRO A 211 -2.82 -8.67 -20.59
CA PRO A 211 -2.10 -8.06 -21.71
C PRO A 211 -2.83 -6.86 -22.33
N GLN A 212 -4.17 -6.90 -22.36
CA GLN A 212 -5.00 -5.80 -22.84
C GLN A 212 -4.85 -4.54 -21.98
N GLU A 213 -4.89 -4.68 -20.65
CA GLU A 213 -4.68 -3.54 -19.73
C GLU A 213 -3.28 -2.94 -19.90
N VAL A 214 -2.26 -3.78 -20.09
CA VAL A 214 -0.89 -3.29 -20.33
C VAL A 214 -0.82 -2.48 -21.63
N LEU A 215 -1.43 -2.97 -22.72
CA LEU A 215 -1.45 -2.26 -24.01
C LEU A 215 -2.22 -0.94 -23.94
N GLU A 216 -3.37 -0.92 -23.27
CA GLU A 216 -4.19 0.29 -23.07
C GLU A 216 -3.45 1.35 -22.25
N ASP A 217 -2.62 0.93 -21.28
CA ASP A 217 -1.87 1.83 -20.41
C ASP A 217 -0.52 2.28 -21.02
N GLU A 218 0.11 1.48 -21.90
CA GLU A 218 1.37 1.83 -22.59
C GLU A 218 1.18 2.72 -23.83
N GLY A 219 -0.07 2.85 -24.33
CA GLY A 219 -0.40 3.75 -25.45
C GLY A 219 -0.36 5.24 -25.13
N ASP A 220 -0.23 5.61 -23.84
CA ASP A 220 -0.09 7.00 -23.39
C ASP A 220 1.41 7.39 -23.38
N THR A 221 1.79 8.40 -24.17
CA THR A 221 3.21 8.68 -24.50
C THR A 221 3.96 9.52 -23.46
N ASP A 222 3.29 10.03 -22.42
CA ASP A 222 3.90 10.85 -21.37
C ASP A 222 4.06 10.08 -20.04
N THR A 223 4.75 8.94 -20.09
CA THR A 223 4.89 8.01 -18.96
C THR A 223 6.27 8.02 -18.29
N ASN A 224 7.14 8.97 -18.63
CA ASN A 224 8.52 8.95 -18.12
C ASN A 224 8.67 9.66 -16.78
N MET A 225 7.73 10.55 -16.45
CA MET A 225 7.74 11.27 -15.18
C MET A 225 6.34 11.38 -14.58
N VAL A 226 6.30 11.29 -13.25
CA VAL A 226 5.11 11.55 -12.44
C VAL A 226 5.51 12.53 -11.36
N GLY A 227 4.72 13.58 -11.12
CA GLY A 227 5.03 14.58 -10.11
C GLY A 227 4.65 14.14 -8.70
N GLY A 228 5.44 14.63 -7.74
CA GLY A 228 5.23 14.42 -6.30
C GLY A 228 4.13 15.32 -5.73
N GLY A 229 3.76 15.03 -4.48
CA GLY A 229 2.67 15.72 -3.79
C GLY A 229 2.84 17.22 -3.58
N ASP A 230 1.74 17.89 -3.22
CA ASP A 230 1.76 19.28 -2.82
C ASP A 230 2.51 19.39 -1.49
N ALA A 231 3.30 20.44 -1.28
CA ALA A 231 3.98 20.65 -0.02
C ALA A 231 2.92 20.88 1.07
N GLY A 232 2.52 19.81 1.77
CA GLY A 232 1.77 19.93 3.01
C GLY A 232 2.49 20.91 3.94
N PRO A 233 1.77 21.68 4.77
CA PRO A 233 2.33 22.80 5.48
C PRO A 233 3.55 22.32 6.26
N GLY A 234 4.70 22.95 5.98
CA GLY A 234 5.90 22.72 6.75
C GLY A 234 5.57 22.84 8.23
N LYS A 235 6.01 21.86 9.01
CA LYS A 235 6.18 22.09 10.45
C LYS A 235 7.28 23.12 10.65
#